data_AF-A0A9D4B961-F1
#
_entry.id   AF-A0A9D4B961-F1
#
_cell.length_a   1.000
_cell.length_b   1.000
_cell.length_c   1.000
_cell.angle_alpha   90.00
_cell.angle_beta   90.00
_cell.angle_gamma   90.00
#
_symmetry.space_group_name_H-M   'P 1'
#
loop_
_entity.id
_entity.type
_entity.pdbx_description
1 polymer ?
#
loop_
_entity_poly.entity_id
_entity_poly.type
_entity_poly.pdbx_seq_one_letter_code
_entity_poly.pdbx_strand_id
1 'polypeptide(L)' 'MGEKFSFSEIMRKMEGRFGAKELPETRRVKFQQATQNSGESLEDWADRVLTLAIPAFRNLPEKYSMQEAF' A
#
# COMPACT_ATOMS: atom_id res chain seq x y z
N MET A 1 22.27 28.66 16.55
CA MET A 1 21.51 28.96 15.31
C MET A 1 20.56 27.80 15.07
N GLY A 2 19.24 28.02 15.12
CA GLY A 2 18.27 26.97 14.79
C GLY A 2 18.21 26.78 13.28
N GLU A 3 18.42 25.56 12.80
CA GLU A 3 18.18 25.23 11.39
C GLU A 3 16.70 25.50 11.07
N LYS A 4 16.44 26.37 10.10
CA LYS A 4 15.08 26.57 9.56
C LYS A 4 14.76 25.42 8.62
N PHE A 5 13.99 24.44 9.09
CA PHE A 5 13.45 23.41 8.23
C PHE A 5 12.17 23.90 7.55
N SER A 6 12.06 23.67 6.26
CA SER A 6 10.77 23.76 5.58
C SER A 6 9.82 22.65 6.07
N PHE A 7 8.52 22.91 5.98
CA PHE A 7 7.50 21.91 6.31
C PHE A 7 7.73 20.56 5.58
N SER A 8 8.09 20.63 4.29
CA SER A 8 8.39 19.45 3.47
C SER A 8 9.58 18.64 3.99
N GLU A 9 10.62 19.31 4.52
CA GLU A 9 11.78 18.62 5.10
C GLU A 9 11.47 17.96 6.43
N ILE A 10 10.61 18.59 7.25
CA ILE A 10 10.11 18.01 8.49
C ILE A 10 9.29 16.75 8.16
N MET A 11 8.37 16.85 7.20
CA MET A 11 7.55 15.72 6.77
C MET A 11 8.40 14.57 6.22
N ARG A 12 9.40 14.83 5.36
CA ARG A 12 10.32 13.79 4.87
C ARG A 12 11.11 13.11 6.00
N LYS A 13 11.56 13.88 7.00
CA LYS A 13 12.26 13.33 8.18
C LYS A 13 11.31 12.51 9.06
N MET A 14 10.06 12.96 9.20
CA MET A 14 9.01 12.23 9.92
C MET A 14 8.66 10.92 9.21
N GLU A 15 8.48 10.93 7.88
CA GLU A 15 8.26 9.71 7.09
C GLU A 15 9.45 8.76 7.15
N GLY A 16 10.68 9.27 7.15
CA GLY A 16 11.88 8.43 7.30
C GLY A 16 12.02 7.79 8.68
N ARG A 17 11.62 8.48 9.75
CA ARG A 17 11.77 8.02 11.15
C ARG A 17 10.56 7.23 11.67
N PHE A 18 9.37 7.63 11.27
CA PHE A 18 8.09 7.14 11.81
C PHE A 18 7.14 6.62 10.73
N GLY A 19 7.42 6.89 9.45
CA GLY A 19 6.72 6.23 8.37
C GLY A 19 7.12 4.77 8.39
N ALA A 20 6.29 3.93 9.03
CA ALA A 20 6.44 2.50 8.98
C ALA A 20 6.37 2.08 7.50
N LYS A 21 7.53 1.92 6.88
CA LYS A 21 7.63 1.30 5.56
C LYS A 21 7.34 -0.17 5.78
N GLU A 22 6.05 -0.49 5.74
CA GLU A 22 5.62 -1.88 5.72
C GLU A 22 6.41 -2.61 4.63
N LEU A 23 7.07 -3.71 5.01
CA LEU A 23 7.90 -4.46 4.08
C LEU A 23 7.01 -5.01 2.96
N PRO A 24 7.48 -5.03 1.70
CA PRO A 24 6.74 -5.64 0.59
C PRO A 24 6.22 -7.04 0.91
N GLU A 25 6.99 -7.85 1.63
CA GLU A 25 6.61 -9.18 2.08
C GLU A 25 5.40 -9.15 3.02
N THR A 26 5.36 -8.22 3.97
CA THR A 26 4.20 -8.04 4.87
C THR A 26 2.95 -7.67 4.08
N ARG A 27 3.07 -6.81 3.06
CA ARG A 27 1.94 -6.45 2.20
C ARG A 27 1.42 -7.63 1.39
N ARG A 28 2.32 -8.46 0.85
CA ARG A 28 1.96 -9.67 0.11
C ARG A 28 1.25 -10.68 0.99
N VAL A 29 1.70 -10.86 2.23
CA VAL A 29 1.02 -11.72 3.21
C VAL A 29 -0.37 -11.19 3.52
N LYS A 30 -0.53 -9.88 3.77
CA LYS A 30 -1.85 -9.27 3.99
C LYS A 30 -2.79 -9.43 2.80
N PHE A 31 -2.28 -9.28 1.58
CA PHE A 31 -3.05 -9.51 0.37
C PHE A 31 -3.49 -10.99 0.25
N GLN A 32 -2.57 -11.93 0.46
CA GLN A 32 -2.88 -13.37 0.38
C GLN A 32 -3.87 -13.83 1.46
N GLN A 33 -3.86 -13.19 2.62
CA GLN A 33 -4.74 -13.50 3.74
C GLN A 33 -6.04 -12.70 3.74
N ALA A 34 -6.27 -11.83 2.74
CA ALA A 34 -7.44 -10.99 2.68
C ALA A 34 -8.70 -11.81 2.35
N THR A 35 -9.43 -12.21 3.37
CA THR A 35 -10.77 -12.81 3.24
C THR A 35 -11.86 -11.77 3.50
N GLN A 36 -13.06 -12.03 2.96
CA GLN A 36 -14.23 -11.21 3.22
C GLN A 36 -14.61 -11.32 4.71
N ASN A 37 -14.80 -10.17 5.36
CA ASN A 37 -15.24 -10.14 6.75
C ASN A 37 -16.74 -10.43 6.86
N SER A 38 -17.17 -10.95 8.02
CA SER A 38 -18.60 -11.14 8.29
C SER A 38 -19.31 -9.78 8.34
N GLY A 39 -20.29 -9.58 7.45
CA GLY A 39 -21.03 -8.32 7.32
C GLY A 39 -20.41 -7.28 6.40
N GLU A 40 -19.25 -7.56 5.78
CA GLU A 40 -18.68 -6.74 4.70
C GLU A 40 -19.40 -7.05 3.39
N SER A 41 -19.75 -6.03 2.61
CA SER A 41 -20.28 -6.26 1.27
C SER A 41 -19.20 -6.84 0.35
N LEU A 42 -19.60 -7.48 -0.74
CA LEU A 42 -18.63 -8.01 -1.71
C LEU A 42 -17.84 -6.87 -2.37
N GLU A 43 -18.48 -5.73 -2.59
CA GLU A 43 -17.91 -4.52 -3.19
C GLU A 43 -16.85 -3.91 -2.27
N ASP A 44 -17.16 -3.72 -0.99
CA ASP A 44 -16.22 -3.19 0.01
C ASP A 44 -15.00 -4.11 0.17
N TRP A 45 -15.23 -5.43 0.15
CA TRP A 45 -14.15 -6.41 0.19
C TRP A 45 -13.26 -6.32 -1.05
N ALA A 46 -13.84 -6.21 -2.25
CA ALA A 46 -13.11 -6.09 -3.50
C ALA A 46 -12.24 -4.82 -3.51
N ASP A 47 -12.77 -3.68 -3.08
CA ASP A 47 -12.03 -2.42 -2.97
C ASP A 47 -10.87 -2.52 -1.98
N ARG A 48 -11.07 -3.21 -0.86
CA ARG A 48 -10.02 -3.46 0.14
C ARG A 48 -8.92 -4.36 -0.42
N VAL A 49 -9.26 -5.44 -1.09
CA VAL A 49 -8.31 -6.35 -1.74
C VAL A 49 -7.51 -5.62 -2.81
N LEU A 50 -8.17 -4.79 -3.63
CA LEU A 50 -7.51 -3.97 -4.66
C LEU A 50 -6.51 -2.98 -4.03
N THR A 51 -6.89 -2.32 -2.93
CA THR A 51 -6.02 -1.40 -2.19
C THR A 51 -4.77 -2.10 -1.63
N LEU A 52 -4.87 -3.39 -1.30
CA LEU A 52 -3.73 -4.21 -0.84
C LEU A 52 -2.84 -4.68 -1.99
N ALA A 53 -3.40 -4.90 -3.19
CA ALA A 53 -2.67 -5.37 -4.37
C ALA A 53 -1.64 -4.34 -4.86
N ILE A 54 -2.05 -3.06 -4.97
CA ILE A 54 -1.24 -1.96 -5.50
C ILE A 54 0.14 -1.86 -4.81
N PRO A 55 0.23 -1.81 -3.46
CA PRO A 55 1.51 -1.70 -2.78
C PRO A 55 2.23 -3.05 -2.58
N ALA A 56 1.53 -4.19 -2.70
CA ALA A 56 2.12 -5.53 -2.66
C ALA A 56 2.89 -5.88 -3.95
N PHE A 57 2.49 -5.29 -5.08
CA PHE A 57 3.03 -5.59 -6.41
C PHE A 57 3.58 -4.35 -7.14
N ARG A 58 4.26 -3.46 -6.42
CA ARG A 58 4.79 -2.19 -6.98
C ARG A 58 5.72 -2.35 -8.19
N ASN A 59 6.34 -3.53 -8.36
CA ASN A 59 7.24 -3.86 -9.47
C ASN A 59 6.69 -5.03 -10.32
N LEU A 60 5.37 -5.19 -10.42
CA LEU A 60 4.80 -6.21 -11.28
C LEU A 60 5.23 -5.92 -12.74
N PRO A 61 5.90 -6.86 -13.43
CA PRO A 61 6.22 -6.69 -14.84
C PRO A 61 4.95 -6.40 -15.64
N GLU A 62 5.01 -5.44 -16.57
CA GLU A 62 3.85 -4.94 -17.35
C GLU A 62 3.03 -6.05 -18.02
N LYS A 63 3.67 -7.18 -18.37
CA LYS A 63 3.04 -8.41 -18.87
C LYS A 63 1.99 -9.04 -17.95
N TYR A 64 1.96 -8.70 -16.66
CA TYR A 64 0.97 -9.17 -15.69
C TYR A 64 0.05 -8.03 -15.22
N SER A 65 0.33 -6.78 -15.63
CA SER A 65 -0.34 -5.59 -15.10
C SER A 65 -1.71 -5.33 -15.74
N MET A 66 -2.01 -5.92 -16.90
CA MET A 66 -3.36 -5.97 -17.46
C MET A 66 -3.54 -7.19 -18.37
N GLN A 67 -4.33 -8.16 -17.91
CA GLN A 67 -5.11 -9.02 -18.80
C GLN A 67 -6.61 -9.00 -18.47
N GLU A 68 -7.07 -8.04 -17.66
CA GLU A 68 -8.49 -7.83 -17.35
C GLU A 68 -8.87 -6.36 -17.59
N ALA A 69 -8.83 -5.96 -18.85
CA ALA A 69 -9.48 -4.75 -19.34
C ALA A 69 -9.88 -4.92 -20.81
N PHE A 70 -10.49 -6.05 -21.18
CA PHE A 70 -11.37 -6.18 -22.35
C PHE A 70 -12.33 -7.36 -22.18
#